data_AF-A0A8B9V8P7-F1
#
_entry.id   AF-A0A8B9V8P7-F1
#
_cell.length_a   1.000
_cell.length_b   1.000
_cell.length_c   1.000
_cell.angle_alpha   90.00
_cell.angle_beta   90.00
_cell.angle_gamma   90.00
#
_symmetry.space_group_name_H-M   'P 1'
#
loop_
_entity.id
_entity.type
_entity.pdbx_description
1 polymer ?
#
loop_
_entity_poly.entity_id
_entity_poly.type
_entity_poly.pdbx_seq_one_letter_code
_entity_poly.pdbx_strand_id
1 'polypeptide(L)'
;MTTKANFPAAGGSVVVPYGHVVGNEKWRGSEIAQRLQGKIKLIFEDGLGLVDFHLSNKICILYISEADLVAGDDFKRRLVRFRNANSLGGIVIVERTQISDQYFIAVQKLVVLELGMVLLPVANQAEASQLITQLVREQSKDHNSNPFLRKQCSQLLEPSVFRTVQQIPGVGKTKALLLLQQFGSIHRLCNASVEELENSESHQSFRHVVIQLGQGFFLLIFIITGLHYRNGYRTLAIAHLLAPCSHRVLCNSYYFLSKHRARYSRN
;
A
#
# COMPACT_ATOMS: atom_id res chain seq x y z
N MET A 1 34.42 36.88 15.05
CA MET A 1 34.05 36.99 13.62
C MET A 1 33.64 35.61 13.14
N THR A 2 32.49 35.54 12.50
CA THR A 2 31.65 34.36 12.23
C THR A 2 32.23 33.41 11.19
N THR A 3 32.51 32.16 11.57
CA THR A 3 32.73 31.04 10.65
C THR A 3 31.39 30.52 10.13
N LYS A 4 31.05 30.86 8.88
CA LYS A 4 30.02 30.18 8.10
C LYS A 4 30.51 28.76 7.79
N ALA A 5 30.01 27.76 8.52
CA ALA A 5 30.08 26.37 8.06
C ALA A 5 28.93 26.14 7.06
N ASN A 6 29.19 26.43 5.79
CA ASN A 6 28.39 25.89 4.70
C ASN A 6 28.72 24.40 4.57
N PHE A 7 27.93 23.53 5.21
CA PHE A 7 27.94 22.11 4.88
C PHE A 7 27.37 21.98 3.46
N PRO A 8 28.13 21.48 2.48
CA PRO A 8 27.60 21.32 1.14
C PRO A 8 26.49 20.27 1.20
N ALA A 9 25.31 20.65 0.67
CA ALA A 9 24.22 19.74 0.35
C ALA A 9 24.53 18.90 -0.91
N ALA A 10 25.79 18.51 -1.07
CA ALA A 10 26.24 17.68 -2.18
C ALA A 10 26.23 16.25 -1.68
N GLY A 11 25.17 15.52 -2.05
CA GLY A 11 25.23 14.07 -2.08
C GLY A 11 26.32 13.66 -3.05
N GLY A 12 27.55 13.51 -2.54
CA GLY A 12 28.51 12.64 -3.20
C GLY A 12 27.82 11.31 -3.45
N SER A 13 27.97 10.76 -4.65
CA SER A 13 27.47 9.43 -4.96
C SER A 13 28.28 8.45 -4.10
N VAL A 14 27.85 8.27 -2.84
CA VAL A 14 28.47 7.34 -1.90
C VAL A 14 28.16 5.96 -2.45
N VAL A 15 29.16 5.34 -3.05
CA VAL A 15 29.06 3.97 -3.54
C VAL A 15 29.24 3.06 -2.34
N VAL A 16 28.15 2.44 -1.89
CA VAL A 16 28.19 1.47 -0.79
C VAL A 16 28.35 0.05 -1.36
N PRO A 17 29.48 -0.63 -1.13
CA PRO A 17 29.63 -2.02 -1.54
C PRO A 17 28.66 -2.94 -0.79
N TYR A 18 28.28 -4.05 -1.39
CA TYR A 18 27.40 -5.03 -0.73
C TYR A 18 27.99 -5.52 0.59
N GLY A 19 27.14 -5.61 1.62
CA GLY A 19 27.54 -6.04 2.95
C GLY A 19 28.47 -5.07 3.68
N HIS A 20 28.61 -3.83 3.19
CA HIS A 20 29.34 -2.76 3.89
C HIS A 20 28.36 -1.69 4.36
N VAL A 21 28.81 -0.92 5.35
CA VAL A 21 28.13 0.30 5.77
C VAL A 21 29.13 1.44 5.63
N VAL A 22 28.69 2.55 5.05
CA VAL A 22 29.48 3.78 5.04
C VAL A 22 28.95 4.67 6.17
N GLY A 23 29.80 5.00 7.14
CA GLY A 23 29.47 5.84 8.28
C GLY A 23 30.14 7.21 8.20
N ASN A 24 29.52 8.20 8.82
CA ASN A 24 30.13 9.52 8.96
C ASN A 24 31.31 9.43 9.93
N GLU A 25 32.40 10.12 9.64
CA GLU A 25 33.64 10.13 10.44
C GLU A 25 33.38 10.44 11.93
N LYS A 26 32.36 11.24 12.24
CA LYS A 26 31.99 11.57 13.64
C LYS A 26 31.66 10.33 14.50
N TRP A 27 31.32 9.21 13.87
CA TRP A 27 31.04 7.95 14.55
C TRP A 27 32.30 7.10 14.79
N ARG A 28 33.47 7.52 14.33
CA ARG A 28 34.72 6.80 14.58
C ARG A 28 34.99 6.69 16.09
N GLY A 29 35.25 5.47 16.55
CA GLY A 29 35.53 5.20 17.96
C GLY A 29 34.30 5.13 18.87
N SER A 30 33.09 5.45 18.37
CA SER A 30 31.84 5.27 19.11
C SER A 30 31.51 3.80 19.38
N GLU A 31 30.65 3.54 20.38
CA GLU A 31 30.21 2.18 20.70
C GLU A 31 29.49 1.53 19.51
N ILE A 32 28.62 2.28 18.83
CA ILE A 32 27.89 1.79 17.65
C ILE A 32 28.87 1.34 16.54
N ALA A 33 29.94 2.11 16.29
CA ALA A 33 30.92 1.79 15.27
C ALA A 33 31.77 0.57 15.64
N GLN A 34 32.22 0.47 16.90
CA GLN A 34 33.00 -0.68 17.39
C GLN A 34 32.18 -1.97 17.28
N ARG A 35 30.90 -1.94 17.68
CA ARG A 35 30.02 -3.10 17.61
C ARG A 35 29.63 -3.48 16.17
N LEU A 36 29.50 -2.50 15.28
CA LEU A 36 29.27 -2.75 13.86
C LEU A 36 30.47 -3.40 13.18
N GLN A 37 31.69 -2.90 13.43
CA GLN A 37 32.94 -3.44 12.86
C GLN A 37 33.16 -4.93 13.18
N GLY A 38 32.67 -5.40 14.34
CA GLY A 38 32.76 -6.81 14.71
C GLY A 38 31.87 -7.75 13.86
N LYS A 39 30.92 -7.23 13.08
CA LYS A 39 29.97 -8.04 12.30
C LYS A 39 29.91 -7.65 10.81
N ILE A 40 30.18 -6.39 10.49
CA ILE A 40 30.02 -5.77 9.18
C ILE A 40 31.21 -4.83 8.95
N LYS A 41 31.69 -4.76 7.70
CA LYS A 41 32.76 -3.83 7.37
C LYS A 41 32.23 -2.40 7.29
N LEU A 42 32.65 -1.56 8.23
CA LEU A 42 32.32 -0.14 8.31
C LEU A 42 33.43 0.70 7.65
N ILE A 43 33.07 1.51 6.66
CA ILE A 43 33.95 2.47 6.00
C ILE A 43 33.56 3.85 6.53
N PHE A 44 34.53 4.66 6.95
CA PHE A 44 34.24 6.03 7.35
C PHE A 44 34.60 7.00 6.22
N GLU A 45 33.76 8.02 6.04
CA GLU A 45 33.97 9.05 5.02
C GLU A 45 33.63 10.45 5.57
N ASP A 46 34.55 11.38 5.39
CA ASP A 46 34.45 12.79 5.75
C ASP A 46 33.67 13.55 4.66
N GLY A 47 32.37 13.30 4.56
CA GLY A 47 31.58 13.88 3.47
C GLY A 47 30.11 13.48 3.36
N LEU A 48 29.57 12.68 4.28
CA LEU A 48 28.18 12.20 4.22
C LEU A 48 27.11 13.29 4.40
N GLY A 49 27.51 14.55 4.61
CA GLY A 49 26.60 15.68 4.78
C GLY A 49 25.69 15.51 6.01
N LEU A 50 24.38 15.41 5.78
CA LEU A 50 23.35 15.34 6.84
C LEU A 50 23.08 13.91 7.35
N VAL A 51 23.69 12.90 6.72
CA VAL A 51 23.44 11.48 6.98
C VAL A 51 24.50 10.90 7.92
N ASP A 52 24.07 9.96 8.76
CA ASP A 52 24.94 9.27 9.73
C ASP A 52 25.53 7.98 9.16
N PHE A 53 24.70 7.16 8.50
CA PHE A 53 25.15 5.93 7.84
C PHE A 53 24.44 5.72 6.50
N HIS A 54 25.13 5.19 5.50
CA HIS A 54 24.55 4.65 4.28
C HIS A 54 24.61 3.13 4.31
N LEU A 55 23.46 2.49 4.11
CA LEU A 55 23.36 1.04 3.95
C LEU A 55 23.46 0.63 2.48
N SER A 56 22.95 1.49 1.59
CA SER A 56 23.00 1.32 0.15
C SER A 56 22.94 2.70 -0.51
N ASN A 57 23.11 2.75 -1.83
CA ASN A 57 22.99 3.98 -2.61
C ASN A 57 21.57 4.58 -2.57
N LYS A 58 20.58 3.86 -2.00
CA LYS A 58 19.18 4.29 -1.90
C LYS A 58 18.70 4.47 -0.46
N ILE A 59 19.36 3.85 0.52
CA ILE A 59 18.89 3.79 1.91
C ILE A 59 19.98 4.32 2.84
N CYS A 60 19.57 5.26 3.67
CA CYS A 60 20.41 5.89 4.66
C CYS A 60 19.75 5.94 6.02
N ILE A 61 20.58 6.05 7.04
CA ILE A 61 20.20 6.14 8.44
C ILE A 61 20.56 7.51 8.97
N LEU A 62 19.62 8.12 9.67
CA LEU A 62 19.81 9.30 10.50
C LEU A 62 19.66 8.88 11.96
N TYR A 63 20.69 9.12 12.75
CA TYR A 63 20.73 8.79 14.17
C TYR A 63 20.45 10.03 15.01
N ILE A 64 19.54 9.90 15.96
CA ILE A 64 19.19 10.94 16.92
C ILE A 64 19.50 10.41 18.32
N SER A 65 20.49 11.03 18.97
CA SER A 65 20.86 10.66 20.33
C SER A 65 19.85 11.21 21.36
N GLU A 66 19.92 10.69 22.58
CA GLU A 66 19.16 11.24 23.71
C GLU A 66 19.46 12.74 23.90
N ALA A 67 20.74 13.11 23.79
CA ALA A 67 21.17 14.50 23.91
C ALA A 67 20.54 15.40 22.83
N ASP A 68 20.44 14.92 21.59
CA ASP A 68 19.82 15.69 20.50
C ASP A 68 18.31 15.89 20.70
N LEU A 69 17.62 14.91 21.31
CA LEU A 69 16.19 15.04 21.66
C LEU A 69 15.96 16.08 22.74
N VAL A 70 16.85 16.15 23.72
CA VAL A 70 16.75 17.08 24.85
C VAL A 70 17.26 18.49 24.49
N ALA A 71 18.28 18.58 23.62
CA ALA A 71 18.92 19.85 23.26
C ALA A 71 18.01 20.78 22.43
N GLY A 72 17.05 20.23 21.68
CA GLY A 72 16.01 21.02 21.00
C GLY A 72 15.74 20.59 19.56
N ASP A 73 15.37 21.55 18.71
CA ASP A 73 14.76 21.29 17.39
C ASP A 73 15.75 21.22 16.22
N ASP A 74 17.05 21.21 16.47
CA ASP A 74 18.07 21.19 15.41
C ASP A 74 18.02 19.90 14.58
N PHE A 75 17.73 18.75 15.22
CA PHE A 75 17.52 17.50 14.49
C PHE A 75 16.31 17.59 13.56
N LYS A 76 15.25 18.33 13.92
CA LYS A 76 14.07 18.52 13.06
C LYS A 76 14.44 19.25 11.78
N ARG A 77 15.23 20.33 11.91
CA ARG A 77 15.76 21.07 10.74
C ARG A 77 16.63 20.18 9.88
N ARG A 78 17.45 19.32 10.48
CA ARG A 78 18.28 18.33 9.75
C ARG A 78 17.41 17.36 8.96
N LEU A 79 16.36 16.80 9.56
CA LEU A 79 15.43 15.86 8.92
C LEU A 79 14.66 16.48 7.76
N VAL A 80 14.12 17.70 7.94
CA VAL A 80 13.39 18.41 6.88
C VAL A 80 14.33 18.73 5.71
N ARG A 81 15.55 19.21 5.99
CA ARG A 81 16.56 19.45 4.95
C ARG A 81 16.93 18.18 4.19
N PHE A 82 17.12 17.07 4.91
CA PHE A 82 17.40 15.78 4.30
C PHE A 82 16.26 15.37 3.36
N ARG A 83 15.00 15.47 3.81
CA ARG A 83 13.82 15.09 3.00
C ARG A 83 13.65 15.96 1.75
N ASN A 84 14.00 17.24 1.84
CA ASN A 84 13.91 18.18 0.71
C ASN A 84 15.07 18.03 -0.29
N ALA A 85 16.27 17.69 0.19
CA ALA A 85 17.47 17.58 -0.65
C ALA A 85 17.62 16.21 -1.31
N ASN A 86 17.12 15.15 -0.67
CA ASN A 86 17.36 13.76 -1.10
C ASN A 86 16.06 12.99 -1.29
N SER A 87 15.96 12.28 -2.41
CA SER A 87 14.89 11.30 -2.67
C SER A 87 15.20 9.91 -2.08
N LEU A 88 16.26 9.79 -1.27
CA LEU A 88 16.71 8.55 -0.66
C LEU A 88 15.72 8.10 0.44
N GLY A 89 15.62 6.79 0.66
CA GLY A 89 14.89 6.21 1.77
C GLY A 89 15.62 6.50 3.09
N GLY A 90 15.08 7.43 3.87
CA GLY A 90 15.59 7.78 5.21
C GLY A 90 14.97 6.91 6.29
N ILE A 91 15.81 6.18 7.03
CA ILE A 91 15.46 5.50 8.27
C ILE A 91 16.01 6.34 9.43
N VAL A 92 15.14 6.75 10.34
CA VAL A 92 15.51 7.50 11.53
C VAL A 92 15.60 6.53 12.71
N ILE A 93 16.75 6.44 13.35
CA ILE A 93 16.95 5.70 14.60
C ILE A 93 17.01 6.72 15.73
N VAL A 94 16.23 6.50 16.78
CA VAL A 94 16.10 7.43 17.91
C VAL A 94 16.35 6.73 19.23
N GLU A 95 17.22 7.29 20.06
CA GLU A 95 17.44 6.80 21.43
C GLU A 95 16.25 7.16 22.33
N ARG A 96 15.45 6.15 22.67
CA ARG A 96 14.30 6.23 23.56
C ARG A 96 14.67 5.65 24.92
N THR A 97 15.00 6.53 25.86
CA THR A 97 15.30 6.21 27.25
C THR A 97 14.22 6.79 28.16
N GLN A 98 14.35 6.60 29.48
CA GLN A 98 13.41 7.18 30.44
C GLN A 98 13.34 8.72 30.38
N ILE A 99 14.44 9.38 29.97
CA ILE A 99 14.54 10.85 29.90
C ILE A 99 13.98 11.38 28.58
N SER A 100 14.28 10.71 27.46
CA SER A 100 13.82 11.14 26.14
C SER A 100 12.40 10.71 25.78
N ASP A 101 11.78 9.83 26.56
CA ASP A 101 10.43 9.30 26.31
C ASP A 101 9.38 10.40 26.11
N GLN A 102 9.46 11.46 26.93
CA GLN A 102 8.55 12.61 26.87
C GLN A 102 8.56 13.33 25.51
N TYR A 103 9.69 13.31 24.79
CA TYR A 103 9.84 13.96 23.49
C TYR A 103 9.49 13.03 22.32
N PHE A 104 9.44 11.72 22.56
CA PHE A 104 9.32 10.70 21.52
C PHE A 104 8.02 10.84 20.70
N ILE A 105 6.89 11.13 21.35
CA ILE A 105 5.59 11.27 20.64
C ILE A 105 5.63 12.39 19.60
N ALA A 106 6.23 13.53 19.94
CA ALA A 106 6.36 14.66 19.02
C ALA A 106 7.28 14.30 17.83
N VAL A 107 8.37 13.57 18.08
CA VAL A 107 9.27 13.09 17.02
C VAL A 107 8.57 12.06 16.13
N GLN A 108 7.81 11.13 16.70
CA GLN A 108 7.05 10.14 15.95
C GLN A 108 6.04 10.80 15.01
N LYS A 109 5.30 11.80 15.50
CA LYS A 109 4.36 12.55 14.66
C LYS A 109 5.08 13.22 13.48
N LEU A 110 6.18 13.92 13.75
CA LEU A 110 6.94 14.60 12.71
C LEU A 110 7.55 13.61 11.69
N VAL A 111 8.24 12.58 12.15
CA VAL A 111 8.99 11.68 11.25
C VAL A 111 8.05 10.78 10.45
N VAL A 112 7.08 10.17 11.11
CA VAL A 112 6.22 9.15 10.49
C VAL A 112 5.04 9.78 9.75
N LEU A 113 4.34 10.73 10.36
CA LEU A 113 3.10 11.28 9.80
C LEU A 113 3.37 12.47 8.88
N GLU A 114 4.29 13.37 9.24
CA GLU A 114 4.54 14.59 8.46
C GLU A 114 5.58 14.37 7.36
N LEU A 115 6.72 13.72 7.67
CA LEU A 115 7.81 13.50 6.70
C LEU A 115 7.67 12.19 5.91
N GLY A 116 6.88 11.23 6.40
CA GLY A 116 6.69 9.93 5.76
C GLY A 116 7.95 9.07 5.73
N MET A 117 8.80 9.18 6.76
CA MET A 117 10.02 8.39 6.93
C MET A 117 9.82 7.29 7.97
N VAL A 118 10.73 6.31 7.98
CA VAL A 118 10.70 5.21 8.96
C VAL A 118 11.34 5.69 10.26
N LEU A 119 10.69 5.45 11.40
CA LEU A 119 11.24 5.73 12.74
C LEU A 119 11.41 4.43 13.52
N LEU A 120 12.60 4.20 14.07
CA LEU A 120 12.93 3.02 14.87
C LEU A 120 13.47 3.47 16.25
N PRO A 121 12.74 3.22 17.35
CA PRO A 121 13.24 3.50 18.69
C PRO A 121 14.26 2.43 19.12
N VAL A 122 15.30 2.86 19.83
CA VAL A 122 16.32 2.00 20.45
C VAL A 122 16.62 2.50 21.86
N ALA A 123 16.94 1.61 22.80
CA ALA A 123 17.28 1.99 24.17
C ALA A 123 18.71 2.51 24.31
N ASN A 124 19.63 2.06 23.43
CA ASN A 124 21.05 2.42 23.47
C ASN A 124 21.76 2.13 22.14
N GLN A 125 23.01 2.58 22.04
CA GLN A 125 23.88 2.36 20.87
C GLN A 125 24.16 0.88 20.57
N ALA A 126 24.16 0.02 21.59
CA ALA A 126 24.36 -1.42 21.39
C ALA A 126 23.17 -2.04 20.63
N GLU A 127 21.94 -1.72 21.01
CA GLU A 127 20.73 -2.14 20.31
C GLU A 127 20.69 -1.55 18.90
N ALA A 128 21.06 -0.27 18.74
CA ALA A 128 21.19 0.36 17.43
C ALA A 128 22.15 -0.40 16.51
N SER A 129 23.32 -0.80 17.00
CA SER A 129 24.29 -1.56 16.18
C SER A 129 23.73 -2.91 15.73
N GLN A 130 22.96 -3.59 16.59
CA GLN A 130 22.31 -4.86 16.26
C GLN A 130 21.21 -4.66 15.22
N LEU A 131 20.40 -3.62 15.38
CA LEU A 131 19.33 -3.28 14.45
C LEU A 131 19.89 -2.93 13.08
N ILE A 132 20.93 -2.08 13.01
CA ILE A 132 21.62 -1.75 11.77
C ILE A 132 22.19 -3.01 11.12
N THR A 133 22.80 -3.90 11.92
CA THR A 133 23.31 -5.18 11.40
C THR A 133 22.20 -6.00 10.74
N GLN A 134 21.02 -6.05 11.36
CA GLN A 134 19.88 -6.77 10.81
C GLN A 134 19.33 -6.11 9.55
N LEU A 135 19.30 -4.78 9.50
CA LEU A 135 18.89 -4.03 8.30
C LEU A 135 19.81 -4.30 7.11
N VAL A 136 21.12 -4.31 7.31
CA VAL A 136 22.10 -4.66 6.25
C VAL A 136 21.88 -6.08 5.77
N ARG A 137 21.69 -7.04 6.69
CA ARG A 137 21.41 -8.43 6.35
C ARG A 137 20.13 -8.56 5.52
N GLU A 138 19.08 -7.85 5.91
CA GLU A 138 17.82 -7.87 5.17
C GLU A 138 17.96 -7.26 3.77
N GLN A 139 18.77 -6.19 3.62
CA GLN A 139 19.09 -5.61 2.31
C GLN A 139 19.93 -6.54 1.42
N SER A 140 20.76 -7.40 2.00
CA SER A 140 21.57 -8.37 1.26
C SER A 140 20.80 -9.62 0.81
N LYS A 141 19.58 -9.85 1.32
CA LYS A 141 18.75 -10.98 0.92
C LYS A 141 18.02 -10.67 -0.38
N ASP A 142 17.66 -11.74 -1.10
CA ASP A 142 16.83 -11.62 -2.28
C ASP A 142 15.47 -10.99 -1.95
N HIS A 143 14.93 -10.18 -2.86
CA HIS A 143 13.64 -9.51 -2.71
C HIS A 143 12.46 -10.49 -2.48
N ASN A 144 12.66 -11.78 -2.78
CA ASN A 144 11.70 -12.87 -2.58
C ASN A 144 11.78 -13.53 -1.20
N SER A 145 12.72 -13.14 -0.34
CA SER A 145 12.88 -13.68 1.01
C SER A 145 11.89 -13.06 2.00
N ASN A 146 11.39 -11.84 1.74
CA ASN A 146 10.41 -11.18 2.58
C ASN A 146 9.00 -11.74 2.29
N PRO A 147 8.32 -12.39 3.26
CA PRO A 147 7.01 -13.00 3.05
C PRO A 147 5.88 -11.98 2.81
N PHE A 148 6.08 -10.71 3.18
CA PHE A 148 5.11 -9.63 2.99
C PHE A 148 5.25 -8.95 1.63
N LEU A 149 6.39 -9.13 0.95
CA LEU A 149 6.56 -8.68 -0.43
C LEU A 149 5.93 -9.75 -1.32
N ARG A 150 4.76 -9.40 -1.87
CA ARG A 150 3.94 -10.31 -2.69
C ARG A 150 4.81 -10.89 -3.80
N LYS A 151 5.12 -12.18 -3.72
CA LYS A 151 5.57 -12.94 -4.89
C LYS A 151 4.48 -12.77 -5.93
N GLN A 152 4.85 -12.34 -7.15
CA GLN A 152 3.93 -12.34 -8.28
C GLN A 152 3.46 -13.78 -8.50
N CYS A 153 2.39 -14.16 -7.82
CA CYS A 153 1.83 -15.49 -7.86
C CYS A 153 1.00 -15.54 -9.14
N SER A 154 1.63 -15.97 -10.23
CA SER A 154 1.02 -16.17 -11.54
C SER A 154 0.13 -17.42 -11.60
N GLN A 155 0.04 -18.21 -10.52
CA GLN A 155 -0.38 -19.61 -10.60
C GLN A 155 -1.74 -19.98 -9.98
N LEU A 156 -2.50 -19.07 -9.36
CA LEU A 156 -3.71 -19.47 -8.61
C LEU A 156 -4.98 -18.66 -8.92
N LEU A 157 -5.17 -18.20 -10.16
CA LEU A 157 -6.43 -17.55 -10.53
C LEU A 157 -7.57 -18.56 -10.72
N GLU A 158 -7.30 -19.74 -11.26
CA GLU A 158 -8.32 -20.76 -11.56
C GLU A 158 -9.13 -21.21 -10.33
N PRO A 159 -8.53 -21.60 -9.18
CA PRO A 159 -9.31 -22.01 -8.01
C PRO A 159 -10.06 -20.85 -7.34
N SER A 160 -9.52 -19.64 -7.39
CA SER A 160 -10.16 -18.44 -6.85
C SER A 160 -11.37 -18.03 -7.68
N VAL A 161 -11.23 -18.04 -9.02
CA VAL A 161 -12.33 -17.77 -9.96
C VAL A 161 -13.45 -18.80 -9.78
N PHE A 162 -13.11 -20.08 -9.66
CA PHE A 162 -14.06 -21.15 -9.35
C PHE A 162 -14.80 -20.92 -8.03
N ARG A 163 -14.08 -20.57 -6.95
CA ARG A 163 -14.68 -20.26 -5.65
C ARG A 163 -15.63 -19.06 -5.74
N THR A 164 -15.29 -18.03 -6.53
CA THR A 164 -16.16 -16.86 -6.74
C THR A 164 -17.45 -17.24 -7.45
N VAL A 165 -17.39 -18.07 -8.49
CA VAL A 165 -18.60 -18.56 -9.19
C VAL A 165 -19.46 -19.43 -8.29
N GLN A 166 -18.88 -20.18 -7.35
CA GLN A 166 -19.63 -20.92 -6.33
C GLN A 166 -20.33 -20.06 -5.28
N GLN A 167 -19.95 -18.79 -5.12
CA GLN A 167 -20.67 -17.87 -4.23
C GLN A 167 -22.01 -17.42 -4.83
N ILE A 168 -22.24 -17.70 -6.12
CA ILE A 168 -23.51 -17.40 -6.77
C ILE A 168 -24.58 -18.35 -6.19
N PRO A 169 -25.67 -17.82 -5.62
CA PRO A 169 -26.73 -18.65 -5.04
C PRO A 169 -27.28 -19.66 -6.04
N GLY A 170 -27.35 -20.93 -5.66
CA GLY A 170 -27.83 -22.01 -6.53
C GLY A 170 -26.77 -22.58 -7.51
N VAL A 171 -25.54 -22.05 -7.50
CA VAL A 171 -24.40 -22.56 -8.28
C VAL A 171 -23.49 -23.39 -7.38
N GLY A 172 -23.63 -24.71 -7.45
CA GLY A 172 -22.74 -25.66 -6.76
C GLY A 172 -21.44 -25.93 -7.55
N LYS A 173 -20.59 -26.84 -7.02
CA LYS A 173 -19.28 -27.17 -7.60
C LYS A 173 -19.36 -27.58 -9.09
N THR A 174 -20.29 -28.47 -9.43
CA THR A 174 -20.47 -28.97 -10.81
C THR A 174 -20.94 -27.87 -11.76
N LYS A 175 -21.90 -27.05 -11.31
CA LYS A 175 -22.43 -25.93 -12.10
C LYS A 175 -21.38 -24.84 -12.32
N ALA A 176 -20.58 -24.53 -11.30
CA ALA A 176 -19.50 -23.57 -11.43
C ALA A 176 -18.44 -24.00 -12.45
N LEU A 177 -18.14 -25.30 -12.56
CA LEU A 177 -17.19 -25.81 -13.57
C LEU A 177 -17.77 -25.66 -14.98
N LEU A 178 -19.02 -26.05 -15.19
CA LEU A 178 -19.68 -25.94 -16.50
C LEU A 178 -19.79 -24.48 -16.97
N LEU A 179 -20.13 -23.57 -16.08
CA LEU A 179 -20.19 -22.13 -16.39
C LEU A 179 -18.81 -21.57 -16.76
N LEU A 180 -17.76 -21.97 -16.04
CA LEU A 180 -16.40 -21.53 -16.36
C LEU A 180 -15.87 -22.17 -17.64
N GLN A 181 -16.25 -23.41 -17.94
CA GLN A 181 -15.90 -24.08 -19.19
C GLN A 181 -16.60 -23.44 -20.40
N GLN A 182 -17.84 -22.97 -20.23
CA GLN A 182 -18.63 -22.34 -21.29
C GLN A 182 -18.26 -20.86 -21.53
N PHE A 183 -18.10 -20.07 -20.46
CA PHE A 183 -17.89 -18.62 -20.58
C PHE A 183 -16.42 -18.19 -20.41
N GLY A 184 -15.55 -19.04 -19.86
CA GLY A 184 -14.10 -18.83 -19.73
C GLY A 184 -13.67 -17.67 -18.82
N SER A 185 -14.60 -16.81 -18.37
CA SER A 185 -14.32 -15.68 -17.48
C SER A 185 -15.58 -15.24 -16.76
N ILE A 186 -15.41 -14.69 -15.56
CA ILE A 186 -16.52 -14.10 -14.78
C ILE A 186 -17.15 -12.93 -15.56
N HIS A 187 -16.34 -12.13 -16.28
CA HIS A 187 -16.85 -11.02 -17.09
C HIS A 187 -17.81 -11.47 -18.19
N ARG A 188 -17.50 -12.55 -18.91
CA ARG A 188 -18.41 -13.10 -19.94
C ARG A 188 -19.64 -13.74 -19.31
N LEU A 189 -19.50 -14.41 -18.16
CA LEU A 189 -20.62 -14.96 -17.41
C LEU A 189 -21.62 -13.86 -16.98
N CYS A 190 -21.14 -12.71 -16.51
CA CYS A 190 -22.01 -11.59 -16.10
C CYS A 190 -22.72 -10.89 -17.27
N ASN A 191 -22.16 -10.97 -18.48
CA ASN A 191 -22.72 -10.34 -19.68
C ASN A 191 -23.45 -11.34 -20.61
N ALA A 192 -23.53 -12.61 -20.23
CA ALA A 192 -24.22 -13.65 -20.98
C ALA A 192 -25.73 -13.36 -21.04
N SER A 193 -26.36 -13.69 -22.17
CA SER A 193 -27.80 -13.53 -22.31
C SER A 193 -28.56 -14.57 -21.47
N VAL A 194 -29.82 -14.28 -21.12
CA VAL A 194 -30.65 -15.22 -20.34
C VAL A 194 -30.83 -16.55 -21.08
N GLU A 195 -30.95 -16.48 -22.40
CA GLU A 195 -31.05 -17.63 -23.29
C GLU A 195 -29.77 -18.50 -23.26
N GLU A 196 -28.59 -17.88 -23.24
CA GLU A 196 -27.30 -18.58 -23.15
C GLU A 196 -27.07 -19.26 -21.78
N LEU A 197 -27.61 -18.67 -20.70
CA LEU A 197 -27.54 -19.22 -19.34
C LEU A 197 -28.59 -20.30 -19.08
N GLU A 198 -29.74 -20.25 -19.77
CA GLU A 198 -30.77 -21.30 -19.72
C GLU A 198 -30.35 -22.54 -20.51
N ASN A 199 -29.56 -22.36 -21.58
CA ASN A 199 -29.04 -23.44 -22.41
C ASN A 199 -27.96 -24.32 -21.72
N SER A 200 -27.41 -23.89 -20.58
CA SER A 200 -26.37 -24.63 -19.82
C SER A 200 -26.92 -25.58 -18.74
N GLU A 201 -28.17 -26.00 -18.87
CA GLU A 201 -28.96 -26.95 -18.04
C GLU A 201 -28.90 -26.82 -16.50
N SER A 202 -29.90 -26.11 -15.95
CA SER A 202 -30.89 -26.66 -15.00
C SER A 202 -31.97 -25.60 -14.72
N HIS A 203 -33.14 -25.82 -15.33
CA HIS A 203 -34.23 -24.88 -15.65
C HIS A 203 -34.97 -24.17 -14.49
N GLN A 204 -34.42 -24.09 -13.27
CA GLN A 204 -35.05 -23.30 -12.18
C GLN A 204 -34.08 -22.48 -11.32
N SER A 205 -32.81 -22.87 -11.20
CA SER A 205 -31.87 -22.13 -10.32
C SER A 205 -31.33 -20.84 -10.96
N PHE A 206 -31.19 -20.78 -12.28
CA PHE A 206 -30.52 -19.65 -12.96
C PHE A 206 -31.38 -18.40 -13.14
N ARG A 207 -32.72 -18.53 -13.16
CA ARG A 207 -33.61 -17.36 -13.20
C ARG A 207 -33.44 -16.49 -11.95
N HIS A 208 -33.18 -17.09 -10.79
CA HIS A 208 -32.84 -16.37 -9.56
C HIS A 208 -31.45 -15.71 -9.62
N VAL A 209 -30.47 -16.34 -10.29
CA VAL A 209 -29.11 -15.82 -10.47
C VAL A 209 -29.08 -14.56 -11.33
N VAL A 210 -29.78 -14.56 -12.47
CA VAL A 210 -29.89 -13.39 -13.36
C VAL A 210 -30.64 -12.25 -12.68
N ILE A 211 -31.72 -12.56 -11.93
CA ILE A 211 -32.45 -11.57 -11.14
C ILE A 211 -31.55 -10.99 -10.04
N GLN A 212 -30.73 -11.78 -9.35
CA GLN A 212 -29.86 -11.23 -8.30
C GLN A 212 -28.63 -10.47 -8.82
N LEU A 213 -28.03 -10.88 -9.94
CA LEU A 213 -26.93 -10.13 -10.55
C LEU A 213 -27.43 -8.79 -11.14
N GLY A 214 -28.64 -8.77 -11.71
CA GLY A 214 -29.28 -7.54 -12.20
C GLY A 214 -29.88 -6.65 -11.09
N GLN A 215 -30.50 -7.24 -10.06
CA GLN A 215 -31.12 -6.50 -8.96
C GLN A 215 -30.14 -6.06 -7.89
N GLY A 216 -29.03 -6.76 -7.67
CA GLY A 216 -27.94 -6.29 -6.81
C GLY A 216 -27.29 -5.02 -7.37
N PHE A 217 -27.12 -4.94 -8.68
CA PHE A 217 -26.67 -3.73 -9.37
C PHE A 217 -27.69 -2.59 -9.30
N PHE A 218 -28.98 -2.91 -9.47
CA PHE A 218 -30.06 -1.92 -9.34
C PHE A 218 -30.18 -1.37 -7.92
N LEU A 219 -30.07 -2.21 -6.89
CA LEU A 219 -30.11 -1.79 -5.49
C LEU A 219 -28.87 -0.95 -5.13
N LEU A 220 -27.68 -1.30 -5.64
CA LEU A 220 -26.47 -0.52 -5.44
C LEU A 220 -26.56 0.85 -6.15
N ILE A 221 -27.07 0.89 -7.39
CA ILE A 221 -27.32 2.15 -8.10
C ILE A 221 -28.40 2.97 -7.38
N PHE A 222 -29.48 2.36 -6.88
CA PHE A 222 -30.53 3.06 -6.15
C PHE A 222 -30.05 3.61 -4.81
N ILE A 223 -29.18 2.89 -4.10
CA ILE A 223 -28.55 3.34 -2.85
C ILE A 223 -27.57 4.48 -3.12
N ILE A 224 -26.73 4.37 -4.17
CA ILE A 224 -25.77 5.43 -4.54
C ILE A 224 -26.53 6.68 -5.01
N THR A 225 -27.55 6.53 -5.85
CA THR A 225 -28.36 7.65 -6.36
C THR A 225 -29.27 8.25 -5.28
N GLY A 226 -29.81 7.43 -4.38
CA GLY A 226 -30.63 7.85 -3.24
C GLY A 226 -29.84 8.53 -2.12
N LEU A 227 -28.61 8.11 -1.84
CA LEU A 227 -27.68 8.81 -0.94
C LEU A 227 -27.23 10.16 -1.53
N HIS A 228 -27.03 10.24 -2.86
CA HIS A 228 -26.63 11.49 -3.51
C HIS A 228 -27.77 12.52 -3.60
N TYR A 229 -29.03 12.08 -3.68
CA TYR A 229 -30.19 12.99 -3.70
C TYR A 229 -30.45 13.64 -2.34
N ARG A 230 -29.96 13.04 -1.25
CA ARG A 230 -30.08 13.60 0.12
C ARG A 230 -29.04 14.68 0.42
N ASN A 231 -28.01 14.82 -0.41
CA ASN A 231 -26.86 15.68 -0.14
C ASN A 231 -26.61 16.78 -1.18
N GLY A 232 -27.62 17.16 -1.99
CA GLY A 232 -27.69 18.50 -2.59
C GLY A 232 -26.52 18.98 -3.47
N TYR A 233 -25.68 18.10 -4.02
CA TYR A 233 -24.58 18.51 -4.91
C TYR A 233 -24.72 17.96 -6.34
N ARG A 234 -24.87 18.93 -7.24
CA ARG A 234 -24.79 18.95 -8.71
C ARG A 234 -24.48 17.62 -9.42
N THR A 235 -25.54 17.08 -10.01
CA THR A 235 -25.60 15.91 -10.87
C THR A 235 -25.31 16.29 -12.32
N LEU A 236 -24.08 16.08 -12.84
CA LEU A 236 -23.83 15.96 -14.30
C LEU A 236 -22.37 15.52 -14.62
N ALA A 237 -21.92 14.35 -14.14
CA ALA A 237 -20.63 13.81 -14.61
C ALA A 237 -20.51 12.28 -14.57
N ILE A 238 -21.28 11.59 -13.73
CA ILE A 238 -21.07 10.15 -13.50
C ILE A 238 -21.93 9.27 -14.43
N ALA A 239 -22.96 9.82 -15.08
CA ALA A 239 -23.80 9.05 -16.01
C ALA A 239 -23.05 8.56 -17.27
N HIS A 240 -21.94 9.20 -17.64
CA HIS A 240 -21.18 8.85 -18.84
C HIS A 240 -20.13 7.74 -18.66
N LEU A 241 -19.80 7.34 -17.42
CA LEU A 241 -18.75 6.34 -17.15
C LEU A 241 -19.27 4.92 -16.86
N LEU A 242 -20.59 4.73 -16.78
CA LEU A 242 -21.22 3.41 -16.61
C LEU A 242 -21.94 2.91 -17.88
N ALA A 243 -21.68 3.57 -19.02
CA ALA A 243 -22.51 3.46 -20.22
C ALA A 243 -22.13 2.41 -21.30
N PRO A 244 -21.19 1.44 -21.16
CA PRO A 244 -21.07 0.42 -22.21
C PRO A 244 -21.98 -0.81 -22.00
N CYS A 245 -22.60 -1.03 -20.84
CA CYS A 245 -23.37 -2.28 -20.60
C CYS A 245 -24.90 -2.17 -20.69
N SER A 246 -25.48 -0.99 -20.99
CA SER A 246 -26.91 -0.74 -20.69
C SER A 246 -27.84 -0.53 -21.88
N HIS A 247 -27.50 -0.92 -23.12
CA HIS A 247 -28.47 -0.77 -24.22
C HIS A 247 -29.42 -1.96 -24.42
N ARG A 248 -29.07 -3.19 -24.01
CA ARG A 248 -29.98 -4.35 -24.10
C ARG A 248 -30.85 -4.58 -22.87
N VAL A 249 -30.38 -4.22 -21.67
CA VAL A 249 -31.12 -4.47 -20.42
C VAL A 249 -32.24 -3.44 -20.19
N LEU A 250 -32.05 -2.19 -20.62
CA LEU A 250 -33.08 -1.14 -20.47
C LEU A 250 -34.30 -1.32 -21.40
N CYS A 251 -34.13 -1.93 -22.58
CA CYS A 251 -35.23 -2.12 -23.53
C CYS A 251 -36.26 -3.17 -23.11
N ASN A 252 -35.85 -4.25 -22.42
CA ASN A 252 -36.79 -5.29 -21.98
C ASN A 252 -37.59 -4.90 -20.73
N SER A 253 -37.11 -3.94 -19.92
CA SER A 253 -37.84 -3.46 -18.74
C SER A 253 -39.00 -2.52 -19.09
N TYR A 254 -38.91 -1.73 -20.17
CA TYR A 254 -40.02 -0.85 -20.59
C TYR A 254 -41.24 -1.63 -21.10
N TYR A 255 -41.03 -2.80 -21.69
CA TYR A 255 -42.14 -3.65 -22.16
C TYR A 255 -42.88 -4.35 -21.00
N PHE A 256 -42.19 -4.64 -19.88
CA PHE A 256 -42.78 -5.29 -18.72
C PHE A 256 -43.56 -4.32 -17.82
N LEU A 257 -43.08 -3.08 -17.67
CA LEU A 257 -43.77 -2.03 -16.90
C LEU A 257 -45.03 -1.49 -17.61
N SER A 258 -45.09 -1.49 -18.94
CA SER A 258 -46.30 -1.07 -19.68
C SER A 258 -47.44 -2.09 -19.55
N LYS A 259 -47.12 -3.40 -19.48
CA LYS A 259 -48.13 -4.46 -19.38
C LYS A 259 -48.71 -4.65 -17.97
N HIS A 260 -47.99 -4.26 -16.92
CA HIS A 260 -48.48 -4.31 -15.54
C HIS A 260 -49.33 -3.10 -15.14
N ARG A 261 -49.20 -1.95 -15.81
CA ARG A 261 -50.03 -0.77 -15.55
C ARG A 261 -51.47 -0.90 -16.09
N ALA A 262 -51.68 -1.72 -17.12
CA ALA A 262 -53.00 -1.96 -17.72
C ALA A 262 -53.91 -2.90 -16.90
N ARG A 263 -53.41 -3.53 -15.83
CA ARG A 263 -54.18 -4.47 -14.99
C ARG A 263 -54.58 -3.92 -13.62
N TYR A 264 -54.26 -2.66 -13.32
CA TYR A 264 -54.58 -1.97 -12.06
C TYR A 264 -55.43 -0.70 -12.24
N SER A 265 -56.13 -0.59 -13.39
CA SER A 265 -57.08 0.49 -13.68
C SER A 265 -58.42 -0.07 -14.20
N ARG A 266 -58.97 -1.06 -13.48
CA ARG A 266 -60.40 -1.38 -13.46
C ARG A 266 -60.76 -1.77 -12.02
N ASN A 267 -60.90 -0.73 -11.20
CA ASN A 267 -61.96 -0.53 -10.22
C ASN A 267 -62.21 0.97 -10.19
#